data_AF-A0A835RG29-F1
#
_entry.id   AF-A0A835RG29-F1
#
_cell.length_a   1.000
_cell.length_b   1.000
_cell.length_c   1.000
_cell.angle_alpha   90.00
_cell.angle_beta   90.00
_cell.angle_gamma   90.00
#
_symmetry.space_group_name_H-M   'P 1'
#
loop_
_entity.id
_entity.type
_entity.pdbx_description
1 polymer ?
#
loop_
_entity_poly.entity_id
_entity_poly.type
_entity_poly.pdbx_seq_one_letter_code
_entity_poly.pdbx_strand_id
1 'polypeptide(L)'
;MSELKKDPVLILRFDGEDLKEFLESTQFEPEMSSIFSQIGAINLTLWKCITAALEKLTVEHGIPPSSDPWVLDNIVEPALQLLSLDQLEKPASEEIFIEEFRKFIGHIIKHLHEKPLIVAHVENTCDGSGIRRLLSNQFELNKLLDLVWRDMPKDSNAGGEFFRVAIDVLAPSIDLPHYGTVDQFDSMVNEICSMFDAKEEKILLEFKEMMTVVLGKLSLLLEENPICISSNSVVHEPLPSPAMVLPSSSLPLEEG
;
A
#
# COMPACT_ATOMS: atom_id res chain seq x y z
N MET A 1 -25.52 -11.09 6.46
CA MET A 1 -24.50 -10.51 7.36
C MET A 1 -23.17 -11.03 6.84
N SER A 2 -22.44 -10.19 6.11
CA SER A 2 -21.13 -10.55 5.58
C SER A 2 -20.17 -10.60 6.77
N GLU A 3 -19.59 -11.77 7.04
CA GLU A 3 -18.45 -11.86 7.94
C GLU A 3 -17.35 -10.98 7.33
N LEU A 4 -16.97 -9.89 8.01
CA LEU A 4 -15.78 -9.13 7.63
C LEU A 4 -14.60 -10.08 7.80
N LYS A 5 -14.05 -10.54 6.67
CA LYS A 5 -12.75 -11.18 6.62
C LYS A 5 -11.77 -10.21 7.26
N LYS A 6 -11.27 -10.56 8.44
CA LYS A 6 -10.28 -9.76 9.14
C LYS A 6 -8.94 -10.19 8.57
N ASP A 7 -8.36 -9.34 7.74
CA ASP A 7 -6.99 -9.56 7.28
C ASP A 7 -6.07 -9.61 8.51
N PRO A 8 -5.11 -10.56 8.54
CA PRO A 8 -4.18 -10.66 9.66
C PRO A 8 -3.37 -9.36 9.76
N VAL A 9 -3.39 -8.73 10.93
CA VAL A 9 -2.58 -7.55 11.21
C VAL A 9 -1.32 -8.01 11.94
N LEU A 10 -0.16 -7.83 11.30
CA LEU A 10 1.15 -8.01 11.91
C LEU A 10 1.51 -6.73 12.68
N ILE A 11 1.93 -6.86 13.92
CA ILE A 11 2.42 -5.74 14.73
C ILE A 11 3.95 -5.79 14.70
N LEU A 12 4.54 -4.90 13.91
CA LEU A 12 5.98 -4.78 13.76
C LEU A 12 6.50 -3.70 14.72
N ARG A 13 7.65 -3.96 15.34
CA ARG A 13 8.34 -2.99 16.17
C ARG A 13 9.66 -2.61 15.49
N PHE A 14 9.83 -1.31 15.24
CA PHE A 14 11.01 -0.74 14.62
C PHE A 14 11.84 -0.02 15.69
N ASP A 15 12.92 -0.65 16.14
CA ASP A 15 13.91 -0.08 17.07
C ASP A 15 15.29 0.14 16.42
N GLY A 16 15.40 -0.10 15.12
CA GLY A 16 16.58 0.14 14.31
C GLY A 16 17.50 -1.07 14.13
N GLU A 17 17.24 -2.20 14.78
CA GLU A 17 18.11 -3.39 14.65
C GLU A 17 18.04 -4.02 13.25
N ASP A 18 16.85 -4.22 12.69
CA ASP A 18 16.69 -4.79 11.34
C ASP A 18 17.33 -3.88 10.26
N LEU A 19 17.17 -2.56 10.41
CA LEU A 19 17.78 -1.58 9.52
C LEU A 19 19.30 -1.54 9.65
N LYS A 20 19.82 -1.79 10.85
CA LYS A 20 21.25 -1.92 11.10
C LYS A 20 21.81 -3.19 10.48
N GLU A 21 21.11 -4.31 10.59
CA GLU A 21 21.47 -5.57 9.92
C GLU A 21 21.52 -5.36 8.39
N PHE A 22 20.51 -4.69 7.82
CA PHE A 22 20.51 -4.33 6.41
C PHE A 22 21.73 -3.47 6.03
N LEU A 23 22.03 -2.42 6.81
CA LEU A 23 23.15 -1.50 6.56
C LEU A 23 24.52 -2.20 6.61
N GLU A 24 24.68 -3.20 7.49
CA GLU A 24 25.88 -4.01 7.67
C GLU A 24 25.98 -5.17 6.67
N SER A 25 24.90 -5.48 5.94
CA SER A 25 24.84 -6.56 4.98
C SER A 25 25.68 -6.29 3.73
N THR A 26 26.06 -7.37 3.04
CA THR A 26 26.70 -7.29 1.71
C THR A 26 25.75 -6.85 0.60
N GLN A 27 24.44 -6.77 0.88
CA GLN A 27 23.41 -6.39 -0.09
C GLN A 27 23.19 -4.88 -0.16
N PHE A 28 23.55 -4.14 0.89
CA PHE A 28 23.31 -2.70 0.98
C PHE A 28 23.87 -1.92 -0.23
N GLU A 29 25.18 -2.03 -0.49
CA GLU A 29 25.80 -1.27 -1.59
C GLU A 29 25.25 -1.62 -2.98
N PRO A 30 25.16 -2.90 -3.40
CA PRO A 30 24.62 -3.22 -4.71
C PRO A 30 23.15 -2.80 -4.86
N GLU A 31 22.36 -2.83 -3.78
CA GLU A 31 20.99 -2.33 -3.81
C GLU A 31 20.91 -0.81 -3.93
N MET A 32 21.73 -0.06 -3.18
CA MET A 32 21.80 1.40 -3.31
C MET A 32 22.26 1.82 -4.72
N SER A 33 23.24 1.13 -5.30
CA SER A 33 23.66 1.35 -6.70
C SER A 33 22.52 1.12 -7.69
N SER A 34 21.73 0.06 -7.49
CA SER A 34 20.56 -0.25 -8.32
C SER A 34 19.49 0.84 -8.19
N ILE A 35 19.15 1.25 -6.96
CA ILE A 35 18.18 2.32 -6.68
C ILE A 35 18.65 3.64 -7.30
N PHE A 36 19.91 4.02 -7.12
CA PHE A 36 20.48 5.24 -7.69
C PHE A 36 20.36 5.28 -9.22
N SER A 37 20.65 4.15 -9.87
CA SER A 37 20.51 4.00 -11.33
C SER A 37 19.05 4.14 -11.78
N GLN A 38 18.10 3.56 -11.03
CA GLN A 38 16.66 3.64 -11.33
C GLN A 38 16.08 5.05 -11.14
N ILE A 39 16.58 5.82 -10.17
CA ILE A 39 16.15 7.20 -9.93
C ILE A 39 16.49 8.11 -11.14
N GLY A 40 17.48 7.74 -11.95
CA GLY A 40 17.85 8.51 -13.15
C GLY A 40 18.46 9.86 -12.77
N ALA A 41 19.51 9.84 -11.95
CA ALA A 41 20.10 10.99 -11.25
C ALA A 41 20.70 12.13 -12.11
N ILE A 42 20.39 12.22 -13.41
CA ILE A 42 20.91 13.30 -14.28
C ILE A 42 20.35 14.64 -13.76
N ASN A 43 21.21 15.42 -13.11
CA ASN A 43 20.94 16.73 -12.50
C ASN A 43 20.04 16.73 -11.25
N LEU A 44 19.89 15.60 -10.54
CA LEU A 44 19.27 15.62 -9.22
C LEU A 44 20.28 16.02 -8.14
N THR A 45 19.80 16.82 -7.19
CA THR A 45 20.56 17.14 -5.99
C THR A 45 20.65 15.91 -5.09
N LEU A 46 21.71 15.79 -4.31
CA LEU A 46 21.89 14.67 -3.37
C LEU A 46 20.68 14.51 -2.43
N TRP A 47 20.08 15.61 -1.96
CA TRP A 47 18.85 15.57 -1.15
C TRP A 47 17.69 14.84 -1.86
N LYS A 48 17.49 15.09 -3.16
CA LYS A 48 16.42 14.44 -3.93
C LYS A 48 16.72 12.96 -4.14
N CYS A 49 17.98 12.60 -4.37
CA CYS A 49 18.38 11.20 -4.49
C CYS A 49 18.17 10.44 -3.18
N ILE A 50 18.55 11.01 -2.03
CA ILE A 50 18.34 10.40 -0.71
C ILE A 50 16.85 10.21 -0.43
N THR A 51 16.03 11.24 -0.65
CA THR A 51 14.58 11.17 -0.40
C THR A 51 13.90 10.14 -1.31
N ALA A 52 14.22 10.15 -2.62
CA ALA A 52 13.69 9.18 -3.56
C ALA A 52 14.16 7.75 -3.28
N ALA A 53 15.39 7.57 -2.78
CA ALA A 53 15.87 6.25 -2.38
C ALA A 53 15.17 5.74 -1.11
N LEU A 54 14.89 6.62 -0.14
CA LEU A 54 14.14 6.26 1.06
C LEU A 54 12.73 5.75 0.72
N GLU A 55 12.08 6.34 -0.29
CA GLU A 55 10.77 5.89 -0.80
C GLU A 55 10.80 4.49 -1.44
N LYS A 56 11.98 4.01 -1.85
CA LYS A 56 12.17 2.66 -2.39
C LYS A 56 12.39 1.61 -1.32
N LEU A 57 12.75 2.02 -0.10
CA LEU A 57 12.93 1.11 1.00
C LEU A 57 11.60 0.88 1.73
N THR A 58 11.42 -0.36 2.16
CA THR A 58 10.18 -0.87 2.73
C THR A 58 10.41 -1.38 4.15
N VAL A 59 9.33 -1.84 4.79
CA VAL A 59 9.39 -2.50 6.10
C VAL A 59 10.34 -3.70 6.14
N GLU A 60 10.56 -4.38 5.00
CA GLU A 60 11.52 -5.49 4.87
C GLU A 60 12.97 -5.06 5.12
N HIS A 61 13.27 -3.77 4.91
CA HIS A 61 14.59 -3.20 5.16
C HIS A 61 14.72 -2.68 6.59
N GLY A 62 13.70 -2.86 7.45
CA GLY A 62 13.67 -2.27 8.78
C GLY A 62 13.35 -0.77 8.80
N ILE A 63 12.77 -0.23 7.72
CA ILE A 63 12.35 1.19 7.65
C ILE A 63 10.85 1.31 7.92
N PRO A 64 10.43 2.13 8.91
CA PRO A 64 9.02 2.43 9.10
C PRO A 64 8.49 3.29 7.92
N PRO A 65 7.17 3.34 7.70
CA PRO A 65 6.58 4.07 6.57
C PRO A 65 7.01 5.55 6.57
N SER A 66 7.91 5.92 5.65
CA SER A 66 8.49 7.27 5.58
C SER A 66 7.49 8.35 5.14
N SER A 67 6.37 7.93 4.54
CA SER A 67 5.24 8.79 4.20
C SER A 67 4.33 9.12 5.39
N ASP A 68 4.47 8.43 6.53
CA ASP A 68 3.71 8.74 7.74
C ASP A 68 4.19 10.10 8.31
N PRO A 69 3.29 11.05 8.59
CA PRO A 69 3.67 12.38 9.07
C PRO A 69 4.52 12.36 10.35
N TRP A 70 4.23 11.44 11.27
CA TRP A 70 5.00 11.36 12.51
C TRP A 70 6.42 10.87 12.24
N VAL A 71 6.57 9.85 11.38
CA VAL A 71 7.87 9.30 10.97
C VAL A 71 8.68 10.37 10.25
N LEU A 72 8.05 11.12 9.35
CA LEU A 72 8.68 12.22 8.64
C LEU A 72 9.25 13.26 9.63
N ASP A 73 8.41 13.79 10.51
CA ASP A 73 8.76 14.89 11.42
C ASP A 73 9.75 14.47 12.52
N ASN A 74 9.68 13.22 13.00
CA ASN A 74 10.42 12.78 14.19
C ASN A 74 11.63 11.89 13.90
N ILE A 75 11.71 11.28 12.71
CA ILE A 75 12.77 10.33 12.35
C ILE A 75 13.51 10.80 11.10
N VAL A 76 12.80 11.06 10.00
CA VAL A 76 13.40 11.34 8.68
C VAL A 76 13.99 12.74 8.62
N GLU A 77 13.22 13.79 8.93
CA GLU A 77 13.69 15.17 8.89
C GLU A 77 14.87 15.43 9.85
N PRO A 78 14.83 14.96 11.12
CA PRO A 78 15.98 15.10 12.02
C PRO A 78 17.23 14.40 11.49
N ALA A 79 17.09 13.22 10.87
CA ALA A 79 18.21 12.51 10.27
C ALA A 79 18.79 13.25 9.06
N LEU A 80 17.96 13.89 8.23
CA LEU A 80 18.41 14.70 7.10
C LEU A 80 19.16 15.97 7.55
N GLN A 81 18.71 16.60 8.64
CA GLN A 81 19.34 17.82 9.18
C GLN A 81 20.76 17.57 9.72
N LEU A 82 21.10 16.32 10.04
CA LEU A 82 22.45 15.92 10.49
C LEU A 82 23.43 15.76 9.33
N LEU A 83 22.95 15.75 8.08
CA LEU A 83 23.79 15.75 6.89
C LEU A 83 24.30 17.18 6.57
N SER A 84 25.40 17.26 5.84
CA SER A 84 25.98 18.56 5.48
C SER A 84 25.16 19.26 4.40
N LEU A 85 24.45 20.35 4.74
CA LEU A 85 23.64 21.15 3.80
C LEU A 85 24.40 21.54 2.52
N ASP A 86 25.68 21.93 2.66
CA ASP A 86 26.51 22.34 1.53
C ASP A 86 26.77 21.22 0.51
N GLN A 87 26.60 19.95 0.89
CA GLN A 87 26.73 18.78 0.01
C GLN A 87 25.37 18.34 -0.55
N LEU A 88 24.29 18.54 0.20
CA LEU A 88 22.94 18.14 -0.18
C LEU A 88 22.41 18.83 -1.44
N GLU A 89 22.84 20.07 -1.70
CA GLU A 89 22.45 20.83 -2.89
C GLU A 89 23.29 20.53 -4.14
N LYS A 90 24.39 19.79 -4.00
CA LYS A 90 25.26 19.45 -5.14
C LYS A 90 24.69 18.27 -5.94
N PRO A 91 25.06 18.15 -7.23
CA PRO A 91 24.78 16.95 -8.00
C PRO A 91 25.39 15.74 -7.33
N ALA A 92 24.62 14.67 -7.17
CA ALA A 92 25.11 13.42 -6.60
C ALA A 92 25.91 12.61 -7.63
N SER A 93 27.13 12.18 -7.27
CA SER A 93 27.71 10.98 -7.87
C SER A 93 27.20 9.75 -7.11
N GLU A 94 27.32 8.57 -7.73
CA GLU A 94 26.90 7.32 -7.09
C GLU A 94 27.66 7.07 -5.78
N GLU A 95 28.99 7.28 -5.78
CA GLU A 95 29.82 7.06 -4.59
C GLU A 95 29.44 8.00 -3.43
N ILE A 96 29.23 9.28 -3.74
CA ILE A 96 28.81 10.28 -2.74
C ILE A 96 27.41 9.94 -2.22
N PHE A 97 26.51 9.52 -3.10
CA PHE A 97 25.17 9.10 -2.72
C PHE A 97 25.21 7.93 -1.74
N ILE A 98 25.94 6.85 -2.05
CA ILE A 98 26.01 5.67 -1.18
C ILE A 98 26.62 6.02 0.18
N GLU A 99 27.69 6.83 0.20
CA GLU A 99 28.34 7.24 1.45
C GLU A 99 27.39 8.08 2.34
N GLU A 100 26.74 9.09 1.77
CA GLU A 100 25.84 9.97 2.52
C GLU A 100 24.54 9.28 2.89
N PHE A 101 24.00 8.41 2.03
CA PHE A 101 22.84 7.58 2.35
C PHE A 101 23.14 6.62 3.50
N ARG A 102 24.34 6.02 3.55
CA ARG A 102 24.78 5.20 4.69
C ARG A 102 24.79 5.99 6.00
N LYS A 103 25.29 7.23 5.99
CA LYS A 103 25.27 8.12 7.17
C LYS A 103 23.84 8.45 7.57
N PHE A 104 23.00 8.79 6.60
CA PHE A 104 21.58 9.08 6.80
C PHE A 104 20.82 7.92 7.47
N ILE A 105 20.97 6.70 6.96
CA ILE A 105 20.41 5.49 7.58
C ILE A 105 20.96 5.30 9.00
N GLY A 106 22.26 5.54 9.21
CA GLY A 106 22.87 5.52 10.54
C GLY A 106 22.24 6.51 11.54
N HIS A 107 21.74 7.65 11.06
CA HIS A 107 20.99 8.61 11.89
C HIS A 107 19.56 8.13 12.17
N ILE A 108 18.87 7.56 11.17
CA ILE A 108 17.55 6.92 11.36
C ILE A 108 17.63 5.83 12.43
N ILE A 109 18.63 4.94 12.37
CA ILE A 109 18.84 3.88 13.36
C ILE A 109 18.93 4.46 14.78
N LYS A 110 19.69 5.54 14.97
CA LYS A 110 19.81 6.20 16.28
C LYS A 110 18.46 6.73 16.78
N HIS A 111 17.69 7.39 15.91
CA HIS A 111 16.37 7.90 16.27
C HIS A 111 15.38 6.79 16.60
N LEU A 112 15.40 5.67 15.86
CA LEU A 112 14.56 4.50 16.15
C LEU A 112 14.96 3.80 17.45
N HIS A 113 16.25 3.77 17.78
CA HIS A 113 16.73 3.23 19.04
C HIS A 113 16.24 4.06 20.24
N GLU A 114 16.26 5.39 20.11
CA GLU A 114 15.76 6.32 21.13
C GLU A 114 14.23 6.32 21.23
N LYS A 115 13.55 6.21 20.10
CA LYS A 115 12.09 6.24 19.98
C LYS A 115 11.60 5.10 19.09
N PRO A 116 11.49 3.87 19.64
CA PRO A 116 10.98 2.74 18.90
C PRO A 116 9.54 2.97 18.44
N LEU A 117 9.25 2.52 17.23
CA LEU A 117 7.93 2.66 16.61
C LEU A 117 7.21 1.33 16.56
N ILE A 118 5.89 1.38 16.69
CA ILE A 118 5.02 0.24 16.41
C ILE A 118 4.28 0.53 15.11
N VAL A 119 4.33 -0.41 14.17
CA VAL A 119 3.64 -0.33 12.88
C VAL A 119 2.71 -1.51 12.77
N ALA A 120 1.43 -1.24 12.51
CA ALA A 120 0.48 -2.22 12.05
C ALA A 120 0.72 -2.44 10.55
N HIS A 121 1.22 -3.62 10.21
CA HIS A 121 1.43 -4.07 8.85
C HIS A 121 0.33 -5.06 8.48
N VAL A 122 -0.36 -4.80 7.38
CA VAL A 122 -1.34 -5.72 6.80
C VAL A 122 -0.81 -6.11 5.43
N GLU A 123 -0.57 -7.41 5.24
CA GLU A 123 -0.26 -7.96 3.94
C GLU A 123 -1.43 -8.82 3.47
N ASN A 124 -1.90 -8.57 2.25
CA ASN A 124 -2.91 -9.38 1.62
C ASN A 124 -2.41 -9.87 0.27
N THR A 125 -2.48 -11.18 0.05
CA THR A 125 -2.12 -11.80 -1.22
C THR A 125 -3.38 -12.07 -2.03
N CYS A 126 -3.46 -11.45 -3.20
CA CYS A 126 -4.48 -11.69 -4.20
C CYS A 126 -4.01 -12.82 -5.15
N ASP A 127 -4.45 -14.04 -4.89
CA ASP A 127 -4.03 -15.29 -5.56
C ASP A 127 -5.15 -15.97 -6.39
N GLY A 128 -6.27 -15.25 -6.58
CA GLY A 128 -7.47 -15.76 -7.24
C GLY A 128 -8.31 -16.74 -6.41
N SER A 129 -7.96 -17.03 -5.16
CA SER A 129 -8.72 -17.97 -4.31
C SER A 129 -10.17 -17.54 -4.07
N GLY A 130 -10.41 -16.24 -3.88
CA GLY A 130 -11.75 -15.68 -3.74
C GLY A 130 -12.59 -15.88 -5.01
N ILE A 131 -11.96 -15.78 -6.19
CA ILE A 131 -12.60 -16.07 -7.47
C ILE A 131 -12.91 -17.56 -7.59
N ARG A 132 -11.95 -18.46 -7.32
CA ARG A 132 -12.18 -19.93 -7.35
C ARG A 132 -13.31 -20.35 -6.43
N ARG A 133 -13.35 -19.77 -5.21
CA ARG A 133 -14.43 -20.01 -4.24
C ARG A 133 -15.79 -19.61 -4.82
N LEU A 134 -15.87 -18.44 -5.47
CA LEU A 134 -17.10 -17.99 -6.11
C LEU A 134 -17.51 -18.89 -7.28
N LEU A 135 -16.58 -19.20 -8.19
CA LEU A 135 -16.82 -20.06 -9.35
C LEU A 135 -17.25 -21.48 -8.98
N SER A 136 -16.78 -21.98 -7.83
CA SER A 136 -17.17 -23.28 -7.27
C SER A 136 -18.59 -23.30 -6.69
N ASN A 137 -19.19 -22.13 -6.42
CA ASN A 137 -20.54 -21.98 -5.90
C ASN A 137 -21.45 -21.28 -6.92
N GLN A 138 -22.04 -22.08 -7.81
CA GLN A 138 -22.93 -21.60 -8.87
C GLN A 138 -24.10 -20.76 -8.37
N PHE A 139 -24.62 -21.03 -7.17
CA PHE A 139 -25.73 -20.26 -6.61
C PHE A 139 -25.32 -18.84 -6.22
N GLU A 140 -24.24 -18.69 -5.44
CA GLU A 140 -23.72 -17.38 -5.04
C GLU A 140 -23.18 -16.59 -6.24
N LEU A 141 -22.53 -17.26 -7.20
CA LEU A 141 -22.09 -16.66 -8.46
C LEU A 141 -23.27 -16.03 -9.21
N ASN A 142 -24.33 -16.82 -9.47
CA ASN A 142 -25.50 -16.33 -10.20
C ASN A 142 -26.18 -15.16 -9.48
N LYS A 143 -26.32 -15.25 -8.16
CA LYS A 143 -26.91 -14.21 -7.33
C LYS A 143 -26.11 -12.91 -7.35
N LEU A 144 -24.78 -12.97 -7.24
CA LEU A 144 -23.91 -11.80 -7.32
C LEU A 144 -23.94 -11.16 -8.71
N LEU A 145 -23.90 -11.97 -9.77
CA LEU A 145 -24.00 -11.46 -11.15
C LEU A 145 -25.36 -10.79 -11.42
N ASP A 146 -26.46 -11.31 -10.86
CA ASP A 146 -27.78 -10.66 -10.94
C ASP A 146 -27.79 -9.29 -10.24
N LEU A 147 -27.09 -9.16 -9.09
CA LEU A 147 -26.95 -7.88 -8.39
C LEU A 147 -26.11 -6.89 -9.20
N VAL A 148 -24.95 -7.33 -9.70
CA VAL A 148 -24.06 -6.49 -10.53
C VAL A 148 -24.79 -6.00 -11.77
N TRP A 149 -25.50 -6.88 -12.48
CA TRP A 149 -26.26 -6.48 -13.67
C TRP A 149 -27.35 -5.45 -13.36
N ARG A 150 -28.04 -5.58 -12.21
CA ARG A 150 -29.08 -4.64 -11.80
C ARG A 150 -28.52 -3.27 -11.46
N ASP A 151 -27.37 -3.24 -10.80
CA ASP A 151 -26.78 -2.03 -10.23
C ASP A 151 -25.82 -1.33 -11.21
N MET A 152 -25.57 -1.92 -12.39
CA MET A 152 -24.71 -1.37 -13.43
C MET A 152 -25.35 -0.20 -14.20
N PRO A 153 -24.57 0.83 -14.60
CA PRO A 153 -25.05 1.89 -15.48
C PRO A 153 -25.55 1.31 -16.82
N LYS A 154 -26.83 1.55 -17.15
CA LYS A 154 -27.44 1.04 -18.39
C LYS A 154 -26.92 1.71 -19.67
N ASP A 155 -26.22 2.83 -19.50
CA ASP A 155 -25.60 3.61 -20.58
C ASP A 155 -24.09 3.37 -20.72
N SER A 156 -23.52 2.38 -20.01
CA SER A 156 -22.11 2.04 -20.20
C SER A 156 -21.93 1.42 -21.59
N ASN A 157 -21.23 2.14 -22.47
CA ASN A 157 -20.93 1.69 -23.83
C ASN A 157 -20.38 0.25 -23.82
N ALA A 158 -20.88 -0.57 -24.74
CA ALA A 158 -20.56 -1.99 -24.88
C ALA A 158 -19.06 -2.20 -25.17
N GLY A 159 -18.37 -3.02 -24.36
CA GLY A 159 -16.95 -3.35 -24.54
C GLY A 159 -16.22 -3.74 -23.25
N GLY A 160 -14.88 -3.68 -23.27
CA GLY A 160 -14.03 -4.01 -22.11
C GLY A 160 -14.27 -3.17 -20.86
N GLU A 161 -14.79 -1.93 -20.99
CA GLU A 161 -15.11 -1.08 -19.84
C GLU A 161 -16.25 -1.63 -18.98
N PHE A 162 -17.22 -2.29 -19.62
CA PHE A 162 -18.34 -2.94 -18.94
C PHE A 162 -17.84 -4.06 -18.01
N PHE A 163 -16.90 -4.90 -18.49
CA PHE A 163 -16.31 -5.99 -17.69
C PHE A 163 -15.47 -5.46 -16.54
N ARG A 164 -14.72 -4.37 -16.77
CA ARG A 164 -13.97 -3.68 -15.72
C ARG A 164 -14.89 -3.21 -14.59
N VAL A 165 -15.98 -2.52 -14.92
CA VAL A 165 -16.96 -2.05 -13.92
C VAL A 165 -17.58 -3.23 -13.16
N ALA A 166 -17.92 -4.32 -13.86
CA ALA A 166 -18.45 -5.52 -13.22
C ALA A 166 -17.45 -6.15 -12.22
N ILE A 167 -16.18 -6.25 -12.60
CA ILE A 167 -15.12 -6.76 -11.71
C ILE A 167 -14.97 -5.87 -10.47
N ASP A 168 -14.97 -4.56 -10.64
CA ASP A 168 -14.80 -3.61 -9.53
C ASP A 168 -15.98 -3.67 -8.53
N VAL A 169 -17.20 -3.85 -9.01
CA VAL A 169 -18.38 -4.09 -8.16
C VAL A 169 -18.29 -5.43 -7.41
N LEU A 170 -17.74 -6.46 -8.06
CA LEU A 170 -17.55 -7.77 -7.44
C LEU A 170 -16.39 -7.79 -6.44
N ALA A 171 -15.38 -6.93 -6.61
CA ALA A 171 -14.10 -7.00 -5.92
C ALA A 171 -14.20 -7.24 -4.39
N PRO A 172 -15.08 -6.54 -3.64
CA PRO A 172 -15.23 -6.76 -2.20
C PRO A 172 -15.73 -8.16 -1.81
N SER A 173 -16.41 -8.87 -2.72
CA SER A 173 -16.98 -10.20 -2.49
C SER A 173 -16.02 -11.35 -2.84
N ILE A 174 -14.98 -11.06 -3.64
CA ILE A 174 -14.03 -12.06 -4.18
C ILE A 174 -12.58 -11.77 -3.81
N ASP A 175 -12.36 -10.95 -2.78
CA ASP A 175 -11.03 -10.64 -2.23
C ASP A 175 -10.09 -10.06 -3.30
N LEU A 176 -10.62 -9.21 -4.20
CA LEU A 176 -9.83 -8.51 -5.21
C LEU A 176 -9.64 -7.03 -4.83
N PRO A 177 -8.52 -6.40 -5.24
CA PRO A 177 -8.40 -4.96 -5.16
C PRO A 177 -9.39 -4.25 -6.11
N HIS A 178 -9.72 -3.00 -5.77
CA HIS A 178 -10.46 -2.13 -6.68
C HIS A 178 -9.60 -1.73 -7.87
N TYR A 179 -10.22 -1.55 -9.04
CA TYR A 179 -9.52 -1.05 -10.21
C TYR A 179 -8.96 0.36 -9.95
N GLY A 180 -7.71 0.62 -10.33
CA GLY A 180 -7.00 1.86 -10.03
C GLY A 180 -6.22 1.83 -8.71
N THR A 181 -6.32 0.75 -7.93
CA THR A 181 -5.59 0.61 -6.66
C THR A 181 -4.18 0.09 -6.87
N VAL A 182 -4.00 -0.86 -7.81
CA VAL A 182 -2.74 -1.55 -8.06
C VAL A 182 -2.52 -1.70 -9.57
N ASP A 183 -1.51 -1.02 -10.10
CA ASP A 183 -1.21 -0.99 -11.55
C ASP A 183 -1.05 -2.39 -12.16
N GLN A 184 -0.43 -3.32 -11.43
CA GLN A 184 -0.26 -4.71 -11.88
C GLN A 184 -1.61 -5.42 -12.04
N PHE A 185 -2.53 -5.24 -11.10
CA PHE A 185 -3.87 -5.80 -11.18
C PHE A 185 -4.65 -5.17 -12.34
N ASP A 186 -4.56 -3.85 -12.48
CA ASP A 186 -5.23 -3.12 -13.55
C ASP A 186 -4.76 -3.58 -14.94
N SER A 187 -3.46 -3.84 -15.09
CA SER A 187 -2.90 -4.40 -16.32
C SER A 187 -3.51 -5.77 -16.65
N MET A 188 -3.64 -6.67 -15.67
CA MET A 188 -4.28 -7.99 -15.87
C MET A 188 -5.75 -7.84 -16.26
N VAL A 189 -6.49 -6.96 -15.58
CA VAL A 189 -7.90 -6.68 -15.89
C VAL A 189 -8.03 -6.12 -17.31
N ASN A 190 -7.20 -5.16 -17.69
CA ASN A 190 -7.21 -4.55 -19.02
C ASN A 190 -6.88 -5.58 -20.11
N GLU A 191 -5.88 -6.43 -19.89
CA GLU A 191 -5.50 -7.50 -20.81
C GLU A 191 -6.68 -8.45 -21.06
N ILE A 192 -7.31 -8.95 -19.99
CA ILE A 192 -8.46 -9.86 -20.11
C ILE A 192 -9.63 -9.15 -20.79
N CYS A 193 -9.98 -7.93 -20.37
CA CYS A 193 -11.12 -7.20 -20.93
C CYS A 193 -10.94 -6.88 -22.42
N SER A 194 -9.69 -6.69 -22.88
CA SER A 194 -9.38 -6.47 -24.30
C SER A 194 -9.63 -7.70 -25.18
N MET A 195 -9.72 -8.90 -24.60
CA MET A 195 -10.02 -10.14 -25.34
C MET A 195 -11.50 -10.26 -25.73
N PHE A 196 -12.37 -9.36 -25.24
CA PHE A 196 -13.81 -9.41 -25.43
C PHE A 196 -14.28 -8.18 -26.22
N ASP A 197 -14.39 -8.33 -27.54
CA ASP A 197 -15.05 -7.35 -28.40
C ASP A 197 -16.58 -7.45 -28.26
N ALA A 198 -17.23 -6.37 -27.84
CA ALA A 198 -18.68 -6.34 -27.70
C ALA A 198 -19.35 -6.11 -29.06
N LYS A 199 -19.98 -7.15 -29.61
CA LYS A 199 -21.07 -6.98 -30.57
C LYS A 199 -22.36 -6.79 -29.78
N GLU A 200 -23.05 -5.69 -30.03
CA GLU A 200 -24.31 -5.34 -29.39
C GLU A 200 -25.42 -6.37 -29.69
N GLU A 201 -26.30 -6.54 -28.69
CA GLU A 201 -27.47 -7.43 -28.59
C GLU A 201 -27.08 -8.92 -28.38
N LYS A 202 -27.22 -9.54 -27.18
CA LYS A 202 -28.45 -9.63 -26.37
C LYS A 202 -28.23 -10.42 -25.05
N ILE A 203 -28.99 -10.04 -24.00
CA ILE A 203 -29.41 -10.84 -22.81
C ILE A 203 -28.32 -11.20 -21.78
N LEU A 204 -28.56 -10.73 -20.55
CA LEU A 204 -28.07 -11.19 -19.24
C LEU A 204 -27.47 -12.63 -19.13
N LEU A 205 -27.99 -13.60 -19.87
CA LEU A 205 -27.42 -14.95 -19.90
C LEU A 205 -26.02 -14.96 -20.53
N GLU A 206 -25.82 -14.25 -21.64
CA GLU A 206 -24.51 -14.03 -22.26
C GLU A 206 -23.58 -13.26 -21.30
N PHE A 207 -24.12 -12.31 -20.53
CA PHE A 207 -23.34 -11.62 -19.49
C PHE A 207 -22.82 -12.60 -18.44
N LYS A 208 -23.67 -13.48 -17.90
CA LYS A 208 -23.28 -14.42 -16.85
C LYS A 208 -22.22 -15.40 -17.33
N GLU A 209 -22.40 -15.95 -18.53
CA GLU A 209 -21.43 -16.84 -19.15
C GLU A 209 -20.10 -16.12 -19.39
N MET A 210 -20.15 -14.91 -19.96
CA MET A 210 -18.94 -14.13 -20.25
C MET A 210 -18.20 -13.72 -18.98
N MET A 211 -18.92 -13.26 -17.95
CA MET A 211 -18.33 -12.94 -16.65
C MET A 211 -17.69 -14.16 -16.00
N THR A 212 -18.31 -15.33 -16.13
CA THR A 212 -17.73 -16.59 -15.62
C THR A 212 -16.41 -16.89 -16.32
N VAL A 213 -16.32 -16.68 -17.64
CA VAL A 213 -15.09 -16.84 -18.41
C VAL A 213 -14.02 -15.80 -18.01
N VAL A 214 -14.40 -14.52 -17.86
CA VAL A 214 -13.52 -13.42 -17.43
C VAL A 214 -12.94 -13.71 -16.06
N LEU A 215 -13.79 -14.06 -15.09
CA LEU A 215 -13.37 -14.44 -13.74
C LEU A 215 -12.46 -15.68 -13.76
N GLY A 216 -12.79 -16.68 -14.57
CA GLY A 216 -11.95 -17.87 -14.74
C GLY A 216 -10.55 -17.53 -15.25
N LYS A 217 -10.44 -16.67 -16.27
CA LYS A 217 -9.14 -16.18 -16.79
C LYS A 217 -8.38 -15.38 -15.74
N LEU A 218 -9.05 -14.47 -15.04
CA LEU A 218 -8.44 -13.65 -14.00
C LEU A 218 -7.91 -14.51 -12.86
N SER A 219 -8.65 -15.56 -12.47
CA SER A 219 -8.20 -16.52 -11.47
C SER A 219 -6.93 -17.25 -11.89
N LEU A 220 -6.77 -17.60 -13.17
CA LEU A 220 -5.56 -18.28 -13.67
C LEU A 220 -4.36 -17.32 -13.67
N LEU A 221 -4.54 -16.08 -14.12
CA LEU A 221 -3.46 -15.09 -14.10
C LEU A 221 -2.97 -14.78 -12.68
N LEU A 222 -3.89 -14.67 -11.72
CA LEU A 222 -3.56 -14.45 -10.32
C LEU A 222 -2.93 -15.68 -9.64
N GLU A 223 -3.19 -16.88 -10.15
CA GLU A 223 -2.55 -18.11 -9.67
C GLU A 223 -1.11 -18.23 -10.18
N GLU A 224 -0.89 -17.86 -11.44
CA GLU A 224 0.46 -17.82 -12.03
C GLU A 224 1.29 -16.66 -11.45
N ASN A 225 0.66 -15.51 -11.18
CA ASN A 225 1.32 -14.30 -10.67
C ASN A 225 0.46 -13.66 -9.56
N PRO A 226 0.56 -14.15 -8.30
CA PRO A 226 -0.14 -13.54 -7.17
C PRO A 226 0.34 -12.10 -6.92
N ILE A 227 -0.58 -11.24 -6.48
CA ILE A 227 -0.29 -9.84 -6.18
C ILE A 227 -0.28 -9.64 -4.66
N CYS A 228 0.86 -9.23 -4.10
CA CYS A 228 0.94 -8.82 -2.69
C CYS A 228 0.58 -7.34 -2.55
N ILE A 229 -0.39 -7.06 -1.68
CA ILE A 229 -0.84 -5.72 -1.33
C ILE A 229 -0.50 -5.53 0.13
N SER A 230 0.43 -4.63 0.42
CA SER A 230 0.78 -4.27 1.79
C SER A 230 0.26 -2.87 2.15
N SER A 231 -0.26 -2.75 3.36
CA SER A 231 -0.65 -1.48 3.96
C SER A 231 0.02 -1.36 5.31
N ASN A 232 0.67 -0.22 5.53
CA ASN A 232 1.39 0.05 6.77
C ASN A 232 0.78 1.25 7.47
N SER A 233 0.61 1.16 8.79
CA SER A 233 0.11 2.27 9.60
C SER A 233 0.88 2.35 10.90
N VAL A 234 1.40 3.54 11.22
CA VAL A 234 2.09 3.77 12.49
C VAL A 234 1.06 3.80 13.60
N VAL A 235 1.29 3.02 14.65
CA VAL A 235 0.42 2.98 15.83
C VAL A 235 0.86 4.10 16.75
N HIS A 236 0.12 5.20 16.74
CA HIS A 236 0.31 6.27 17.71
C HIS A 236 -0.36 5.89 19.04
N GLU A 237 0.34 6.14 20.14
CA GLU A 237 -0.29 6.15 21.45
C GLU A 237 -1.36 7.28 21.42
N PRO A 238 -2.61 7.02 21.84
CA PRO A 238 -3.64 8.05 21.85
C PRO A 238 -3.12 9.23 22.69
N LEU A 239 -3.02 10.41 22.09
CA LEU A 239 -2.65 11.63 22.81
C LEU A 239 -3.49 11.70 24.10
N PRO A 240 -2.88 11.93 25.28
CA PRO A 240 -3.65 12.15 26.49
C PRO A 240 -4.59 13.32 26.20
N SER A 241 -5.89 13.04 26.18
CA SER A 241 -6.91 14.08 26.04
C SER A 241 -6.59 15.14 27.10
N PRO A 242 -6.58 16.44 26.75
CA PRO A 242 -6.37 17.46 27.76
C PRO A 242 -7.46 17.26 28.81
N ALA A 243 -7.05 16.85 30.01
CA ALA A 243 -7.97 16.70 31.12
C ALA A 243 -8.70 18.04 31.25
N MET A 244 -10.00 18.05 30.98
CA MET A 244 -10.84 19.20 31.33
C MET A 244 -10.71 19.35 32.83
N VAL A 245 -9.86 20.30 33.25
CA VAL A 245 -9.82 20.80 34.62
C VAL A 245 -11.17 21.46 34.84
N LEU A 246 -12.12 20.69 35.38
CA LEU A 246 -13.38 21.25 35.87
C LEU A 246 -13.04 22.16 37.05
N PRO A 247 -13.35 23.46 37.00
CA PRO A 247 -13.16 24.32 38.15
C PRO A 247 -14.08 23.86 39.27
N SER A 248 -13.48 23.50 40.40
CA SER A 248 -14.19 23.22 41.65
C SER A 248 -14.94 24.48 42.05
N SER A 249 -16.27 24.47 41.90
CA SER A 249 -17.12 25.57 42.35
C SER A 249 -17.26 25.49 43.87
N SER A 250 -16.50 26.32 44.58
CA SER A 250 -16.68 26.58 46.01
C SER A 250 -17.99 27.35 46.20
N LEU A 251 -18.97 26.76 46.89
CA LEU A 251 -20.17 27.46 47.36
C LEU A 251 -19.81 28.29 48.61
N PRO A 252 -20.21 29.57 48.72
CA PRO A 252 -20.18 30.28 49.99
C PRO A 252 -21.37 29.86 50.86
N LEU A 253 -21.09 29.59 52.13
CA LEU A 253 -22.08 29.50 53.21
C LEU A 253 -22.65 30.90 53.48
N GLU A 254 -23.96 31.07 53.28
CA GLU A 254 -24.71 32.19 53.86
C GLU A 254 -25.12 31.80 55.28
N GLU A 255 -24.63 32.55 56.27
CA GLU A 255 -25.16 32.53 57.64
C GLU A 255 -26.46 33.34 57.71
N GLY A 256 -27.48 32.75 58.32
CA GLY A 256 -28.69 33.39 58.80
C GLY A 256 -29.14 32.74 60.10
#